data_AF-A0A229UH69-F1
#
_entry.id   AF-A0A229UH69-F1
#
_cell.length_a   1.000
_cell.length_b   1.000
_cell.length_c   1.000
_cell.angle_alpha   90.00
_cell.angle_beta   90.00
_cell.angle_gamma   90.00
#
_symmetry.space_group_name_H-M   'P 1'
#
loop_
_entity.id
_entity.type
_entity.pdbx_description
1 polymer ?
#
loop_
_entity_poly.entity_id
_entity_poly.type
_entity_poly.pdbx_seq_one_letter_code
_entity_poly.pdbx_strand_id
1 'polypeptide(L)'
;MNGIWAWLGLALLIGAGVAVNRLVKSSGPLGQAAAGLRHLVGQQLQGQSTPEDLPLWEKHLAALDQYPSDYNKLNLEIRFIQIFAQYLEQHYPSDERIPAWLEAGSYRKDTVWGIKINRQDEK
;
A
#
# COMPACT_ATOMS: atom_id res chain seq x y z
N MET A 1 15.69 -29.24 -30.90
CA MET A 1 16.46 -29.11 -29.63
C MET A 1 16.94 -27.68 -29.35
N ASN A 2 17.21 -26.83 -30.35
CA ASN A 2 17.76 -25.48 -30.11
C ASN A 2 16.76 -24.45 -29.53
N GLY A 3 15.45 -24.61 -29.80
CA GLY A 3 14.43 -23.68 -29.27
C GLY A 3 14.17 -23.83 -27.78
N ILE A 4 14.27 -25.04 -27.23
CA ILE A 4 13.95 -25.32 -25.82
C ILE A 4 14.94 -24.60 -24.89
N TRP A 5 16.23 -24.58 -25.25
CA TRP A 5 17.26 -23.84 -24.52
C TRP A 5 17.06 -22.32 -24.58
N ALA A 6 16.59 -21.79 -25.71
CA ALA A 6 16.27 -20.36 -25.83
C ALA A 6 15.07 -19.96 -24.94
N TRP A 7 14.04 -20.81 -24.88
CA TRP A 7 12.88 -20.59 -23.99
C TRP A 7 13.26 -20.73 -22.50
N LEU A 8 14.13 -21.69 -22.16
CA LEU A 8 14.67 -21.85 -20.80
C LEU A 8 15.50 -20.63 -20.38
N GLY A 9 16.37 -20.13 -21.27
CA GLY A 9 17.14 -18.91 -21.02
C GLY A 9 16.25 -17.68 -20.80
N LEU A 10 15.20 -17.53 -21.62
CA LEU A 10 14.23 -16.45 -21.48
C LEU A 10 13.43 -16.55 -20.17
N ALA A 11 12.94 -17.74 -19.82
CA ALA A 11 12.22 -17.96 -18.56
C ALA A 11 13.09 -17.63 -17.34
N LEU A 12 14.39 -17.97 -17.40
CA LEU A 12 15.34 -17.68 -16.32
C LEU A 12 15.61 -16.18 -16.19
N LEU A 13 15.73 -15.46 -17.31
CA LEU A 13 15.86 -13.99 -17.31
C LEU A 13 14.61 -13.29 -16.77
N ILE A 14 13.42 -13.75 -17.15
CA ILE A 14 12.15 -13.22 -16.62
C ILE A 14 12.05 -13.50 -15.11
N GLY A 15 12.36 -14.72 -14.68
CA GLY A 15 12.35 -15.09 -13.26
C GLY A 15 13.34 -14.27 -12.43
N ALA A 16 14.56 -14.07 -12.93
CA ALA A 16 15.57 -13.22 -12.30
C ALA A 16 15.13 -11.76 -12.22
N GLY A 17 14.55 -11.21 -13.29
CA GLY A 17 13.99 -9.86 -13.30
C GLY A 17 12.88 -9.67 -12.28
N VAL A 18 11.97 -10.65 -12.15
CA VAL A 18 10.92 -10.63 -11.14
C VAL A 18 11.50 -10.71 -9.72
N ALA A 19 12.51 -11.55 -9.49
CA ALA A 19 13.16 -11.70 -8.19
C ALA A 19 13.89 -10.41 -7.78
N VAL A 20 14.67 -9.82 -8.69
CA VAL A 20 15.35 -8.53 -8.46
C VAL A 20 14.34 -7.42 -8.24
N ASN A 21 13.26 -7.36 -9.02
CA ASN A 21 12.20 -6.38 -8.81
C ASN A 21 11.54 -6.53 -7.42
N ARG A 22 11.31 -7.77 -6.96
CA ARG A 22 10.79 -8.02 -5.59
C ARG A 22 11.76 -7.55 -4.51
N LEU A 23 13.05 -7.83 -4.65
CA LEU A 23 14.10 -7.42 -3.71
C LEU A 23 14.27 -5.90 -3.66
N VAL A 24 14.38 -5.25 -4.82
CA VAL A 24 14.51 -3.79 -4.93
C VAL A 24 13.26 -3.10 -4.37
N LYS A 25 12.07 -3.63 -4.67
CA LYS A 25 10.81 -3.09 -4.17
C LYS A 25 10.66 -3.25 -2.66
N SER A 26 11.25 -4.28 -2.04
CA SER A 26 11.26 -4.44 -0.58
C SER A 26 12.33 -3.60 0.13
N SER A 27 13.49 -3.39 -0.49
CA SER A 27 14.63 -2.73 0.15
C SER A 27 14.75 -1.23 -0.16
N GLY A 28 14.07 -0.77 -1.21
CA GLY A 28 14.01 0.64 -1.59
C GLY A 28 13.16 1.51 -0.64
N PRO A 29 13.19 2.84 -0.81
CA PRO A 29 12.44 3.78 0.02
C PRO A 29 10.92 3.51 0.02
N LEU A 30 10.40 2.97 -1.10
CA LEU A 30 9.00 2.54 -1.23
C LEU A 30 8.68 1.32 -0.34
N GLY A 31 9.56 0.32 -0.33
CA GLY A 31 9.39 -0.87 0.50
C GLY A 31 9.45 -0.55 1.98
N GLN A 32 10.35 0.36 2.36
CA GLN A 32 10.45 0.88 3.73
C GLN A 32 9.20 1.67 4.13
N ALA A 33 8.68 2.53 3.25
CA ALA A 33 7.43 3.26 3.51
C ALA A 33 6.23 2.31 3.65
N ALA A 34 6.12 1.31 2.78
CA ALA A 34 5.06 0.32 2.85
C ALA A 34 5.18 -0.61 4.07
N ALA A 35 6.39 -0.97 4.48
CA ALA A 35 6.63 -1.74 5.70
C ALA A 35 6.32 -0.90 6.96
N GLY A 36 6.71 0.38 6.97
CA GLY A 36 6.38 1.32 8.02
C GLY A 36 4.88 1.50 8.20
N LEU A 37 4.13 1.72 7.12
CA LEU A 37 2.66 1.78 7.19
C LEU A 37 2.05 0.46 7.66
N ARG A 38 2.54 -0.70 7.21
CA ARG A 38 2.06 -2.00 7.73
C ARG A 38 2.27 -2.12 9.23
N HIS A 39 3.41 -1.66 9.72
CA HIS A 39 3.71 -1.70 11.14
C HIS A 39 2.78 -0.78 11.94
N LEU A 40 2.60 0.47 11.50
CA LEU A 40 1.73 1.45 12.15
C LEU A 40 0.25 1.03 12.13
N VAL A 41 -0.22 0.47 11.02
CA VAL A 41 -1.55 -0.16 10.93
C VAL A 41 -1.68 -1.29 11.93
N GLY A 42 -0.67 -2.15 12.03
CA GLY A 42 -0.63 -3.23 13.01
C GLY A 42 -0.71 -2.72 14.45
N GLN A 43 0.05 -1.67 14.79
CA GLN A 43 0.01 -1.05 16.12
C GLN A 43 -1.36 -0.45 16.44
N GLN A 44 -1.97 0.27 15.48
CA GLN A 44 -3.32 0.82 15.64
C GLN A 44 -4.37 -0.28 15.87
N LEU A 45 -4.33 -1.36 15.08
CA LEU A 45 -5.25 -2.49 15.23
C LEU A 45 -5.06 -3.25 16.55
N GLN A 46 -3.86 -3.24 17.12
CA GLN A 46 -3.56 -3.83 18.42
C GLN A 46 -3.79 -2.85 19.59
N GLY A 47 -4.24 -1.62 19.32
CA GLY A 47 -4.44 -0.58 20.32
C GLY A 47 -3.15 -0.08 20.98
N GLN A 48 -1.99 -0.33 20.34
CA GLN A 48 -0.66 0.08 20.81
C GLN A 48 -0.17 1.38 20.15
N SER A 49 -1.02 2.02 19.36
CA SER A 49 -0.69 3.29 18.71
C SER A 49 -0.59 4.43 19.72
N THR A 50 0.30 5.36 19.43
CA THR A 50 0.56 6.53 20.26
C THR A 50 0.39 7.81 19.46
N PRO A 51 0.10 8.95 20.10
CA PRO A 51 0.05 10.25 19.42
C PRO A 51 1.39 10.61 18.74
N GLU A 52 2.51 10.13 19.27
CA GLU A 52 3.85 10.37 18.73
C GLU A 52 4.10 9.68 17.37
N ASP A 53 3.21 8.77 16.95
CA ASP A 53 3.30 8.08 15.67
C ASP A 53 2.84 8.95 14.48
N LEU A 54 2.15 10.06 14.71
CA LEU A 54 1.62 10.92 13.64
C LEU A 54 2.68 11.37 12.61
N PRO A 55 3.89 11.83 13.01
CA PRO A 55 4.95 12.17 12.06
C PRO A 55 5.44 10.97 11.24
N LEU A 56 5.39 9.76 11.80
CA LEU A 56 5.76 8.53 11.08
C LEU A 56 4.71 8.17 10.03
N TRP A 57 3.43 8.30 10.37
CA TRP A 57 2.33 8.16 9.42
C TRP A 57 2.48 9.14 8.25
N GLU A 58 2.62 10.43 8.53
CA GLU A 58 2.74 11.47 7.50
C GLU A 58 3.99 11.25 6.62
N LYS A 59 5.13 10.89 7.23
CA LYS A 59 6.36 10.58 6.49
C LYS A 59 6.17 9.44 5.50
N HIS A 60 5.56 8.34 5.93
CA HIS A 60 5.38 7.18 5.06
C HIS A 60 4.28 7.40 4.00
N LEU A 61 3.23 8.15 4.34
CA LEU A 61 2.21 8.57 3.38
C LEU A 61 2.80 9.45 2.29
N ALA A 62 3.57 10.48 2.66
CA ALA A 62 4.22 11.38 1.70
C ALA A 62 5.21 10.64 0.76
N ALA A 63 5.91 9.63 1.28
CA ALA A 63 6.81 8.81 0.48
C ALA A 63 6.07 7.95 -0.57
N LEU A 64 4.83 7.51 -0.27
CA LEU A 64 4.02 6.70 -1.17
C LEU A 64 3.13 7.54 -2.10
N ASP A 65 2.85 8.80 -1.77
CA ASP A 65 2.05 9.71 -2.61
C ASP A 65 2.69 9.95 -3.99
N GLN A 66 4.03 9.88 -4.06
CA GLN A 66 4.79 9.91 -5.33
C GLN A 66 4.53 8.70 -6.24
N TYR A 67 3.92 7.63 -5.72
CA TYR A 67 3.71 6.35 -6.40
C TYR A 67 2.24 5.89 -6.28
N PRO A 68 1.31 6.52 -6.99
CA PRO A 68 -0.14 6.30 -6.81
C PRO A 68 -0.59 4.85 -7.06
N SER A 69 0.10 4.10 -7.93
CA SER A 69 -0.20 2.68 -8.16
C SER A 69 0.09 1.82 -6.93
N ASP A 70 1.25 2.03 -6.30
CA ASP A 70 1.67 1.31 -5.11
C ASP A 70 0.90 1.74 -3.87
N TYR A 71 0.60 3.04 -3.75
CA TYR A 71 -0.28 3.59 -2.73
C TYR A 71 -1.65 2.90 -2.74
N ASN A 72 -2.32 2.86 -3.91
CA ASN A 72 -3.62 2.21 -4.06
C ASN A 72 -3.55 0.71 -3.77
N LYS A 73 -2.52 0.02 -4.29
CA LYS A 73 -2.33 -1.41 -4.05
C LYS A 73 -2.17 -1.70 -2.55
N LEU A 74 -1.35 -0.92 -1.86
CA LEU A 74 -1.14 -1.08 -0.42
C LEU A 74 -2.44 -0.79 0.35
N ASN A 75 -3.18 0.26 -0.02
CA ASN A 75 -4.45 0.57 0.64
C ASN A 75 -5.50 -0.54 0.44
N LEU A 76 -5.53 -1.18 -0.73
CA LEU A 76 -6.40 -2.35 -0.95
C LEU A 76 -6.03 -3.53 -0.05
N GLU A 77 -4.73 -3.72 0.22
CA GLU A 77 -4.20 -4.82 1.04
C GLU A 77 -4.48 -4.60 2.54
N ILE A 78 -4.14 -3.43 3.08
CA ILE A 78 -4.14 -3.18 4.53
C ILE A 78 -5.09 -2.07 4.99
N ARG A 79 -5.82 -1.44 4.06
CA ARG A 79 -6.79 -0.37 4.33
C ARG A 79 -6.23 0.79 5.16
N PHE A 80 -4.95 1.13 4.96
CA PHE A 80 -4.27 2.10 5.81
C PHE A 80 -4.93 3.48 5.82
N ILE A 81 -5.64 3.90 4.76
CA ILE A 81 -6.35 5.19 4.73
C ILE A 81 -7.46 5.22 5.78
N GLN A 82 -8.24 4.14 5.87
CA GLN A 82 -9.32 4.02 6.85
C GLN A 82 -8.77 3.89 8.27
N ILE A 83 -7.70 3.12 8.45
CA ILE A 83 -7.05 2.94 9.75
C ILE A 83 -6.37 4.24 10.22
N PHE A 84 -5.80 5.02 9.30
CA PHE A 84 -5.23 6.31 9.61
C PHE A 84 -6.32 7.32 10.01
N ALA A 85 -7.47 7.32 9.34
CA ALA A 85 -8.62 8.12 9.77
C ALA A 85 -9.07 7.76 11.20
N GLN A 86 -9.16 6.45 11.51
CA GLN A 86 -9.47 5.99 12.88
C GLN A 86 -8.40 6.39 13.90
N TYR A 87 -7.13 6.32 13.52
CA TYR A 87 -6.02 6.80 14.34
C TYR A 87 -6.16 8.30 14.66
N LEU A 88 -6.47 9.12 13.65
CA LEU A 88 -6.71 10.56 13.83
C LEU A 88 -7.95 10.81 14.69
N GLU A 89 -9.06 10.10 14.49
CA GLU A 89 -10.25 10.22 15.36
C GLU A 89 -9.93 9.89 16.82
N GLN A 90 -9.07 8.89 17.05
CA GLN A 90 -8.72 8.44 18.39
C GLN A 90 -7.75 9.39 19.11
N HIS A 91 -6.71 9.85 18.44
CA HIS A 91 -5.61 10.62 19.06
C HIS A 91 -5.70 12.13 18.80
N TYR A 92 -6.40 12.54 17.74
CA TYR A 92 -6.51 13.93 17.26
C TYR A 92 -7.94 14.27 16.82
N PRO A 93 -8.98 14.10 17.66
CA PRO A 93 -10.39 14.23 17.26
C PRO A 93 -10.79 15.63 16.73
N SER A 94 -9.97 16.65 16.99
CA SER A 94 -10.18 18.02 16.50
C SER A 94 -9.51 18.30 15.15
N ASP A 95 -8.87 17.31 14.53
CA ASP A 95 -8.21 17.48 13.24
C ASP A 95 -9.25 17.63 12.11
N GLU A 96 -9.23 18.79 11.46
CA GLU A 96 -10.12 19.14 10.34
C GLU A 96 -9.95 18.25 9.11
N ARG A 97 -8.86 17.47 9.03
CA ARG A 97 -8.56 16.56 7.92
C ARG A 97 -9.29 15.22 8.05
N ILE A 98 -9.81 14.87 9.22
CA ILE A 98 -10.50 13.59 9.47
C ILE A 98 -11.59 13.30 8.41
N PRO A 99 -12.51 14.23 8.08
CA PRO A 99 -13.55 13.97 7.10
C PRO A 99 -12.99 13.65 5.71
N ALA A 100 -11.92 14.33 5.29
CA ALA A 100 -11.26 14.08 4.01
C ALA A 100 -10.61 12.69 3.95
N TRP A 101 -10.00 12.24 5.05
CA TRP A 101 -9.43 10.90 5.14
C TRP A 101 -10.50 9.81 5.19
N LEU A 102 -11.62 10.04 5.89
CA LEU A 102 -12.78 9.14 5.88
C LEU A 102 -13.40 9.03 4.49
N GLU A 103 -13.58 10.15 3.79
CA GLU A 103 -14.10 10.17 2.42
C GLU A 103 -13.16 9.44 1.46
N ALA A 104 -11.85 9.68 1.55
CA ALA A 104 -10.84 8.98 0.75
C ALA A 104 -10.77 7.48 1.05
N GLY A 105 -11.01 7.07 2.30
CA GLY A 105 -11.10 5.66 2.71
C GLY A 105 -12.39 4.99 2.25
N SER A 106 -13.48 5.76 2.14
CA SER A 106 -14.79 5.29 1.66
C SER A 106 -14.82 5.09 0.14
N TYR A 107 -14.11 5.94 -0.60
CA TYR A 107 -13.93 5.79 -2.05
C TYR A 107 -12.88 4.71 -2.31
N ARG A 108 -13.32 3.45 -2.39
CA ARG A 108 -12.56 2.43 -3.14
C ARG A 108 -12.44 2.94 -4.57
N LYS A 109 -11.28 3.51 -4.93
CA LYS A 109 -10.92 3.61 -6.35
C LYS A 109 -10.77 2.18 -6.86
N ASP A 110 -11.87 1.58 -7.32
CA ASP A 110 -11.93 0.36 -8.15
C ASP A 110 -11.26 0.58 -9.53
N THR A 111 -10.37 1.57 -9.65
CA THR A 111 -9.68 1.98 -10.87
C THR A 111 -8.18 2.00 -10.60
N VAL A 112 -7.59 0.81 -10.56
CA VAL A 112 -6.17 0.64 -10.84
C VAL A 112 -6.03 0.85 -12.35
N TRP A 113 -5.38 1.95 -12.76
CA TRP A 113 -5.02 2.31 -14.15
C TRP A 113 -5.38 1.25 -15.21
N GLY A 114 -6.62 1.32 -15.74
CA GLY A 114 -7.04 0.58 -16.94
C GLY A 114 -7.78 -0.75 -16.75
N ILE A 115 -7.94 -1.29 -15.54
CA ILE A 115 -8.73 -2.53 -15.35
C ILE A 115 -9.90 -2.22 -14.41
N LYS A 116 -11.11 -2.10 -14.97
CA LYS A 116 -12.36 -2.17 -14.20
C LYS A 116 -12.43 -3.55 -13.55
N ILE A 117 -12.24 -3.63 -12.24
CA ILE A 117 -12.62 -4.82 -11.49
C ILE A 117 -14.14 -4.79 -11.41
N ASN A 118 -14.80 -5.46 -12.35
CA ASN A 118 -16.24 -5.70 -12.27
C ASN A 118 -16.45 -6.68 -11.12
N ARG A 119 -16.79 -6.19 -9.92
CA ARG A 119 -17.41 -7.02 -8.88
C ARG A 119 -18.85 -7.29 -9.30
N GLN A 120 -19.01 -8.20 -10.26
CA GLN A 120 -20.22 -9.02 -10.35
C GLN A 120 -19.89 -10.35 -9.67
N ASP A 121 -20.91 -10.86 -8.97
CA ASP A 121 -20.93 -12.04 -8.10
C ASP A 121 -20.38 -11.76 -6.68
N GLU A 122 -21.12 -11.93 -5.60
CA GLU A 122 -22.23 -12.86 -5.35
C GLU A 122 -23.44 -12.17 -4.71
N LYS A 123 -24.61 -12.69 -5.06
CA LYS A 123 -25.93 -12.35 -4.55
C LYS A 123 -26.34 -13.35 -3.48
#